data_AF-A0A521P5U2-F1
#
_entry.id   AF-A0A521P5U2-F1
#
_cell.length_a   1.000
_cell.length_b   1.000
_cell.length_c   1.000
_cell.angle_alpha   90.00
_cell.angle_beta   90.00
_cell.angle_gamma   90.00
#
_symmetry.space_group_name_H-M   'P 1'
#
loop_
_entity.id
_entity.type
_entity.pdbx_description
1 polymer ?
#
loop_
_entity_poly.entity_id
_entity_poly.type
_entity_poly.pdbx_seq_one_letter_code
_entity_poly.pdbx_strand_id
1 'polypeptide(L)'
;MHIELRVAPDLPPGALAARTYDPNDDDVRSILADACEALEGHAEFLIAGFGQDRWPVDVRTDLAVFLEQLPDALRAVRSGEEAEIDLYEQGIERTLELQPQGSVYAVRCVSRTDWQPVPEVEAFDGQAIETMLLGVRDAFLQALARLAPELRAHPWIVEWQAAE
;
A
#
# COMPACT_ATOMS: atom_id res chain seq x y z
N MET A 1 5.08 -13.14 -6.29
CA MET A 1 4.66 -11.77 -5.94
C MET A 1 5.62 -11.18 -4.91
N HIS A 2 5.95 -9.90 -5.04
CA HIS A 2 6.73 -9.12 -4.08
C HIS A 2 6.13 -7.71 -4.00
N ILE A 3 5.98 -7.15 -2.80
CA ILE A 3 5.48 -5.78 -2.57
C ILE A 3 6.42 -5.10 -1.58
N GLU A 4 6.88 -3.89 -1.91
CA GLU A 4 7.84 -3.16 -1.10
C GLU A 4 7.74 -1.65 -1.32
N LEU A 5 7.94 -0.88 -0.25
CA LEU A 5 8.16 0.56 -0.32
C LEU A 5 9.58 0.86 0.15
N ARG A 6 10.38 1.47 -0.74
CA ARG A 6 11.74 1.92 -0.42
C ARG A 6 11.77 3.43 -0.33
N VAL A 7 12.22 3.96 0.79
CA VAL A 7 12.31 5.40 1.03
C VAL A 7 13.77 5.82 0.99
N ALA A 8 14.08 6.88 0.26
CA ALA A 8 15.44 7.38 0.11
C ALA A 8 15.99 7.87 1.47
N PRO A 9 17.27 7.61 1.77
CA PRO A 9 17.86 7.98 3.06
C PRO A 9 17.89 9.50 3.27
N ASP A 10 17.97 10.27 2.19
CA ASP A 10 18.08 11.72 2.15
C ASP A 10 16.72 12.44 2.09
N LEU A 11 15.61 11.74 2.36
CA LEU A 11 14.27 12.34 2.47
C LEU A 11 14.31 13.60 3.35
N PRO A 12 14.01 14.79 2.79
CA PRO A 12 14.10 16.05 3.51
C PRO A 12 13.06 16.09 4.64
N PRO A 13 13.46 16.39 5.89
CA PRO A 13 12.51 16.52 6.97
C PRO A 13 11.62 17.75 6.79
N GLY A 14 10.35 17.66 7.17
CA GLY A 14 9.43 18.81 7.08
C GLY A 14 9.04 19.20 5.66
N ALA A 15 9.25 18.33 4.67
CA ALA A 15 8.93 18.65 3.26
C ALA A 15 7.43 18.65 2.97
N LEU A 16 6.62 18.02 3.83
CA LEU A 16 5.17 18.12 3.78
C LEU A 16 4.72 19.22 4.73
N ALA A 17 4.24 20.34 4.18
CA ALA A 17 3.58 21.36 4.98
C ALA A 17 2.22 20.82 5.43
N ALA A 18 2.04 20.58 6.73
CA ALA A 18 0.71 20.23 7.24
C ALA A 18 -0.28 21.36 6.93
N ARG A 19 -1.17 21.12 5.97
CA ARG A 19 -2.37 21.93 5.80
C ARG A 19 -3.38 21.56 6.86
N THR A 20 -4.35 22.45 7.10
CA THR A 20 -5.50 22.10 7.94
C THR A 20 -6.43 21.19 7.14
N TYR A 21 -6.67 19.98 7.65
CA TYR A 21 -7.65 19.06 7.10
C TYR A 21 -9.03 19.38 7.68
N ASP A 22 -10.03 19.55 6.82
CA ASP A 22 -11.42 19.80 7.25
C ASP A 22 -12.15 18.46 7.41
N PRO A 23 -12.62 18.08 8.61
CA PRO A 23 -13.32 16.81 8.81
C PRO A 23 -14.61 16.63 8.00
N ASN A 24 -15.14 17.69 7.36
CA ASN A 24 -16.30 17.58 6.46
C ASN A 24 -15.92 17.16 5.04
N ASP A 25 -14.71 17.51 4.58
CA ASP A 25 -14.26 17.33 3.20
C ASP A 25 -13.05 16.39 3.08
N ASP A 26 -12.28 16.23 4.17
CA ASP A 26 -11.09 15.40 4.26
C ASP A 26 -11.30 14.19 5.18
N ASP A 27 -10.52 13.14 4.94
CA ASP A 27 -10.36 12.01 5.83
C ASP A 27 -8.91 11.49 5.79
N VAL A 28 -8.67 10.27 6.29
CA VAL A 28 -7.33 9.66 6.27
C VAL A 28 -6.71 9.66 4.87
N ARG A 29 -7.51 9.48 3.82
CA ARG A 29 -7.05 9.38 2.42
C ARG A 29 -6.42 10.68 1.97
N SER A 30 -6.92 11.83 2.44
CA SER A 30 -6.30 13.12 2.20
C SER A 30 -4.87 13.18 2.75
N ILE A 31 -4.64 12.66 3.96
CA ILE A 31 -3.29 12.62 4.55
C ILE A 31 -2.39 11.63 3.80
N LEU A 32 -2.91 10.46 3.44
CA LEU A 32 -2.15 9.45 2.68
C LEU A 32 -1.73 10.00 1.32
N ALA A 33 -2.64 10.65 0.59
CA ALA A 33 -2.39 11.26 -0.71
C ALA A 33 -1.34 12.39 -0.62
N ASP A 34 -1.51 13.34 0.31
CA ASP A 34 -0.56 14.44 0.52
C ASP A 34 0.85 13.92 0.89
N ALA A 35 0.92 12.85 1.69
CA ALA A 35 2.19 12.20 2.03
C ALA A 35 2.83 11.47 0.84
N CYS A 36 2.04 10.79 0.02
CA CYS A 36 2.50 10.14 -1.21
C CYS A 36 3.01 11.15 -2.24
N GLU A 37 2.35 12.30 -2.38
CA GLU A 37 2.84 13.41 -3.21
C GLU A 37 4.20 13.93 -2.71
N ALA A 38 4.35 14.14 -1.40
CA ALA A 38 5.63 14.56 -0.82
C ALA A 38 6.74 13.50 -0.92
N LEU A 39 6.38 12.22 -1.08
CA LEU A 39 7.32 11.12 -1.30
C LEU A 39 7.72 10.95 -2.77
N GLU A 40 7.03 11.58 -3.70
CA GLU A 40 7.35 11.49 -5.13
C GLU A 40 8.79 11.97 -5.38
N GLY A 41 9.58 11.15 -6.09
CA GLY A 41 11.01 11.40 -6.32
C GLY A 41 11.93 11.07 -5.14
N HIS A 42 11.38 10.77 -3.95
CA HIS A 42 12.13 10.37 -2.75
C HIS A 42 11.82 8.95 -2.27
N ALA A 43 10.92 8.24 -2.94
CA ALA A 43 10.61 6.85 -2.65
C ALA A 43 10.40 6.05 -3.94
N GLU A 44 10.37 4.74 -3.79
CA GLU A 44 10.09 3.78 -4.84
C GLU A 44 9.07 2.77 -4.30
N PHE A 45 7.89 2.74 -4.90
CA PHE A 45 6.88 1.71 -4.65
C PHE A 45 7.06 0.60 -5.69
N LEU A 46 7.19 -0.64 -5.22
CA LEU A 46 7.54 -1.79 -6.04
C LEU A 46 6.50 -2.89 -5.85
N ILE A 47 5.93 -3.34 -6.96
CA ILE A 47 5.15 -4.57 -7.04
C ILE A 47 5.72 -5.42 -8.18
N ALA A 48 5.89 -6.72 -7.93
CA ALA A 48 6.37 -7.68 -8.89
C ALA A 48 5.62 -9.01 -8.76
N GLY A 49 5.64 -9.82 -9.81
CA GLY A 49 4.99 -11.14 -9.88
C GLY A 49 4.01 -11.25 -11.04
N PHE A 50 3.36 -12.41 -11.15
CA PHE A 50 2.35 -12.72 -12.16
C PHE A 50 2.87 -12.53 -13.60
N GLY A 51 4.15 -12.87 -13.82
CA GLY A 51 4.80 -12.76 -15.13
C GLY A 51 5.41 -11.38 -15.43
N GLN A 52 5.42 -10.46 -14.47
CA GLN A 52 6.03 -9.15 -14.63
C GLN A 52 7.01 -8.83 -13.49
N ASP A 53 8.27 -8.58 -13.86
CA ASP A 53 9.36 -8.29 -12.90
C ASP A 53 9.13 -6.99 -12.13
N ARG A 54 8.44 -6.03 -12.74
CA ARG A 54 8.08 -4.74 -12.13
C ARG A 54 6.81 -4.19 -12.74
N TRP A 55 5.76 -4.09 -11.94
CA TRP A 55 4.51 -3.43 -12.30
C TRP A 55 4.76 -1.93 -12.46
N PRO A 56 4.05 -1.24 -13.38
CA PRO A 56 4.32 0.16 -13.68
C PRO A 56 3.69 1.13 -12.66
N VAL A 57 3.71 0.76 -11.38
CA VAL A 57 3.13 1.55 -10.28
C VAL A 57 4.00 2.76 -9.95
N ASP A 58 3.37 3.81 -9.42
CA ASP A 58 4.01 5.01 -8.92
C ASP A 58 3.78 5.25 -7.42
N VAL A 59 4.50 6.23 -6.88
CA VAL A 59 4.42 6.60 -5.46
C VAL A 59 3.26 7.56 -5.20
N ARG A 60 2.91 8.41 -6.16
CA ARG A 60 1.99 9.52 -5.93
C ARG A 60 0.54 9.04 -5.87
N THR A 61 0.13 8.17 -6.79
CA THR A 61 -1.24 7.69 -6.93
C THR A 61 -1.38 6.23 -6.50
N ASP A 62 -0.56 5.32 -7.04
CA ASP A 62 -0.78 3.88 -6.79
C ASP A 62 -0.49 3.48 -5.34
N LEU A 63 0.56 4.03 -4.73
CA LEU A 63 0.84 3.82 -3.31
C LEU A 63 -0.27 4.41 -2.42
N ALA A 64 -0.84 5.56 -2.77
CA ALA A 64 -1.93 6.15 -2.01
C ALA A 64 -3.11 5.17 -1.96
N VAL A 65 -3.57 4.70 -3.13
CA VAL A 65 -4.64 3.69 -3.26
C VAL A 65 -4.33 2.40 -2.51
N PHE A 66 -3.09 1.93 -2.55
CA PHE A 66 -2.66 0.76 -1.80
C PHE A 66 -2.77 0.97 -0.27
N LEU A 67 -2.33 2.13 0.23
CA LEU A 67 -2.36 2.46 1.67
C LEU A 67 -3.79 2.59 2.21
N GLU A 68 -4.76 3.02 1.39
CA GLU A 68 -6.17 3.08 1.78
C GLU A 68 -6.71 1.71 2.21
N GLN A 69 -6.28 0.65 1.52
CA GLN A 69 -6.77 -0.73 1.68
C GLN A 69 -5.90 -1.55 2.65
N LEU A 70 -4.70 -1.06 2.98
CA LEU A 70 -3.68 -1.79 3.70
C LEU A 70 -4.13 -2.29 5.10
N PRO A 71 -4.83 -1.50 5.94
CA PRO A 71 -5.26 -2.00 7.25
C PRO A 71 -6.24 -3.16 7.14
N ASP A 72 -7.20 -3.07 6.23
CA ASP A 72 -8.19 -4.13 6.00
C ASP A 72 -7.53 -5.41 5.47
N ALA A 73 -6.59 -5.27 4.52
CA ALA A 73 -5.81 -6.38 4.00
C ALA A 73 -4.97 -7.06 5.10
N LEU A 74 -4.31 -6.28 5.97
CA LEU A 74 -3.54 -6.81 7.09
C LEU A 74 -4.42 -7.58 8.08
N ARG A 75 -5.56 -7.00 8.46
CA ARG A 75 -6.52 -7.62 9.38
C ARG A 75 -7.05 -8.94 8.85
N ALA A 76 -7.45 -8.97 7.58
CA ALA A 76 -7.93 -10.17 6.92
C ALA A 76 -6.85 -11.25 6.85
N VAL A 77 -5.63 -10.89 6.42
CA VAL A 77 -4.51 -11.85 6.32
C VAL A 77 -4.18 -12.47 7.68
N ARG A 78 -4.12 -11.67 8.75
CA ARG A 78 -3.88 -12.13 10.13
C ARG A 78 -4.97 -13.05 10.66
N SER A 79 -6.21 -12.80 10.24
CA SER A 79 -7.39 -13.58 10.66
C SER A 79 -7.58 -14.86 9.83
N GLY A 80 -6.78 -15.06 8.77
CA GLY A 80 -6.97 -16.18 7.86
C GLY A 80 -8.20 -16.01 6.96
N GLU A 81 -8.59 -14.77 6.68
CA GLU A 81 -9.77 -14.40 5.90
C GLU A 81 -9.39 -13.96 4.48
N GLU A 82 -10.38 -13.92 3.60
CA GLU A 82 -10.23 -13.40 2.24
C GLU A 82 -9.93 -11.89 2.27
N ALA A 83 -9.06 -11.44 1.38
CA ALA A 83 -8.74 -10.02 1.22
C ALA A 83 -8.63 -9.65 -0.25
N GLU A 84 -8.86 -8.38 -0.56
CA GLU A 84 -8.70 -7.82 -1.90
C GLU A 84 -7.84 -6.55 -1.81
N ILE A 85 -6.93 -6.38 -2.76
CA ILE A 85 -6.20 -5.13 -2.98
C ILE A 85 -6.42 -4.73 -4.43
N ASP A 86 -7.21 -3.68 -4.66
CA ASP A 86 -7.55 -3.17 -5.98
C ASP A 86 -6.72 -1.92 -6.31
N LEU A 87 -5.78 -2.07 -7.26
CA LEU A 87 -5.01 -0.96 -7.82
C LEU A 87 -5.75 -0.44 -9.05
N TYR A 88 -6.74 0.39 -8.80
CA TYR A 88 -7.71 0.86 -9.81
C TYR A 88 -7.22 2.06 -10.64
N GLU A 89 -6.05 2.61 -10.34
CA GLU A 89 -5.48 3.74 -11.09
C GLU A 89 -5.19 3.38 -12.54
N GLN A 90 -5.35 4.39 -13.40
CA GLN A 90 -5.23 4.23 -14.86
C GLN A 90 -3.84 3.69 -15.24
N GLY A 91 -3.83 2.62 -16.03
CA GLY A 91 -2.59 2.00 -16.50
C GLY A 91 -2.10 0.83 -15.64
N ILE A 92 -2.64 0.66 -14.42
CA ILE A 92 -2.48 -0.54 -13.61
C ILE A 92 -3.73 -1.41 -13.74
N GLU A 93 -4.86 -0.95 -13.20
CA GLU A 93 -6.17 -1.61 -13.22
C GLU A 93 -6.06 -3.12 -12.93
N ARG A 94 -5.42 -3.44 -11.79
CA ARG A 94 -5.15 -4.81 -11.34
C ARG A 94 -5.68 -5.02 -9.93
N THR A 95 -6.32 -6.16 -9.72
CA THR A 95 -6.80 -6.60 -8.42
C THR A 95 -6.00 -7.82 -7.98
N LEU A 96 -5.56 -7.83 -6.72
CA LEU A 96 -5.01 -9.00 -6.04
C LEU A 96 -6.10 -9.58 -5.14
N GLU A 97 -6.59 -10.76 -5.45
CA GLU A 97 -7.55 -11.51 -4.63
C GLU A 97 -6.79 -12.54 -3.81
N LEU A 98 -6.84 -12.42 -2.48
CA LEU A 98 -6.14 -13.30 -1.55
C LEU A 98 -7.12 -14.30 -0.96
N GLN A 99 -7.04 -15.56 -1.39
CA GLN A 99 -7.90 -16.63 -0.89
C GLN A 99 -7.14 -17.54 0.09
N PRO A 100 -7.52 -17.62 1.38
CA PRO A 100 -6.88 -18.50 2.34
C PRO A 100 -7.14 -19.99 2.01
N GLN A 101 -6.10 -20.81 2.12
CA GLN A 101 -6.12 -22.26 1.93
C GLN A 101 -5.28 -22.94 3.02
N GLY A 102 -5.71 -22.78 4.28
CA GLY A 102 -4.93 -23.22 5.44
C GLY A 102 -3.84 -22.20 5.79
N SER A 103 -2.58 -22.60 5.76
CA SER A 103 -1.44 -21.69 6.06
C SER A 103 -0.95 -20.89 4.85
N VAL A 104 -1.44 -21.24 3.65
CA VAL A 104 -1.08 -20.59 2.40
C VAL A 104 -2.27 -19.83 1.85
N TYR A 105 -2.00 -18.82 1.04
CA TYR A 105 -2.98 -18.10 0.25
C TYR A 105 -2.79 -18.44 -1.22
N ALA A 106 -3.87 -18.74 -1.91
CA ALA A 106 -3.93 -18.67 -3.36
C ALA A 106 -4.22 -17.21 -3.73
N VAL A 107 -3.22 -16.52 -4.26
CA VAL A 107 -3.36 -15.12 -4.68
C VAL A 107 -3.60 -15.08 -6.17
N ARG A 108 -4.78 -14.62 -6.58
CA ARG A 108 -5.12 -14.38 -7.98
C ARG A 108 -4.85 -12.93 -8.33
N CYS A 109 -4.19 -12.71 -9.46
CA CYS A 109 -4.15 -11.39 -10.08
C CYS A 109 -5.21 -11.33 -11.17
N VAL A 110 -6.06 -10.32 -11.13
CA VAL A 110 -7.03 -10.00 -12.20
C VAL A 110 -6.59 -8.69 -12.83
N SER A 111 -6.43 -8.64 -14.15
CA SER A 111 -6.17 -7.38 -14.87
C SER A 111 -7.37 -6.99 -15.72
N ARG A 112 -7.67 -5.68 -15.72
CA ARG A 112 -8.69 -5.07 -16.57
C ARG A 112 -8.08 -4.35 -17.79
N THR A 113 -6.80 -4.61 -18.07
CA THR A 113 -6.05 -4.06 -19.21
C THR A 113 -5.76 -5.14 -20.26
N ASP A 114 -5.04 -4.78 -21.33
CA ASP A 114 -4.52 -5.74 -22.32
C ASP A 114 -3.42 -6.65 -21.76
N TRP A 115 -2.77 -6.27 -20.65
CA TRP A 115 -1.80 -7.13 -19.97
C TRP A 115 -2.53 -8.25 -19.23
N GLN A 116 -2.01 -9.47 -19.33
CA GLN A 116 -2.59 -10.65 -18.69
C GLN A 116 -1.55 -11.30 -17.75
N PRO A 117 -1.93 -11.65 -16.52
CA PRO A 117 -1.03 -12.27 -15.56
C PRO A 117 -0.68 -13.71 -15.97
N VAL A 118 0.60 -14.06 -15.90
CA VAL A 118 1.11 -15.40 -16.22
C VAL A 118 2.16 -15.84 -15.20
N PRO A 119 1.83 -16.74 -14.26
CA PRO A 119 0.52 -17.35 -14.03
C PRO A 119 -0.49 -16.35 -13.47
N GLU A 120 -1.79 -16.66 -13.57
CA GLU A 120 -2.88 -15.85 -12.98
C GLU A 120 -2.95 -16.04 -11.45
N VAL A 121 -2.58 -17.23 -10.96
CA VAL A 121 -2.61 -17.58 -9.54
C VAL A 121 -1.22 -18.02 -9.10
N GLU A 122 -0.73 -17.43 -8.01
CA GLU A 122 0.48 -17.85 -7.31
C GLU A 122 0.11 -18.20 -5.85
N ALA A 123 0.84 -19.14 -5.25
CA ALA A 123 0.65 -19.53 -3.86
C ALA A 123 1.72 -18.92 -2.96
N PHE A 124 1.33 -18.37 -1.82
CA PHE A 124 2.24 -17.77 -0.83
C PHE A 124 1.90 -18.20 0.58
N ASP A 125 2.90 -18.29 1.45
CA ASP A 125 2.65 -18.39 2.88
C ASP A 125 1.96 -17.12 3.39
N GLY A 126 0.93 -17.26 4.23
CA GLY A 126 0.23 -16.10 4.81
C GLY A 126 1.16 -15.16 5.56
N GLN A 127 2.15 -15.72 6.26
CA GLN A 127 3.19 -14.95 6.96
C GLN A 127 4.06 -14.13 6.00
N ALA A 128 4.33 -14.64 4.79
CA ALA A 128 5.08 -13.91 3.78
C ALA A 128 4.28 -12.71 3.25
N ILE A 129 2.98 -12.89 3.01
CA ILE A 129 2.07 -11.80 2.63
C ILE A 129 2.04 -10.74 3.74
N GLU A 130 1.78 -11.16 4.98
CA GLU A 130 1.74 -10.23 6.12
C GLU A 130 3.05 -9.43 6.23
N THR A 131 4.20 -10.10 6.06
CA THR A 131 5.52 -9.44 6.10
C THR A 131 5.67 -8.36 5.02
N MET A 132 5.21 -8.61 3.79
CA MET A 132 5.25 -7.62 2.71
C MET A 132 4.35 -6.42 3.02
N LEU A 133 3.12 -6.66 3.47
CA LEU A 133 2.17 -5.61 3.83
C LEU A 133 2.68 -4.75 5.01
N LEU A 134 3.21 -5.38 6.06
CA LEU A 134 3.82 -4.68 7.19
C LEU A 134 5.06 -3.88 6.78
N GLY A 135 5.86 -4.42 5.85
CA GLY A 135 7.02 -3.73 5.30
C GLY A 135 6.65 -2.39 4.66
N VAL A 136 5.59 -2.37 3.85
CA VAL A 136 5.07 -1.12 3.25
C VAL A 136 4.58 -0.15 4.32
N ARG A 137 3.75 -0.64 5.25
CA ARG A 137 3.22 0.18 6.36
C ARG A 137 4.33 0.84 7.16
N ASP A 138 5.31 0.06 7.60
CA ASP A 138 6.37 0.53 8.47
C ASP A 138 7.27 1.52 7.76
N ALA A 139 7.59 1.28 6.48
CA ALA A 139 8.33 2.22 5.65
C ALA A 139 7.56 3.55 5.49
N PHE A 140 6.24 3.48 5.24
CA PHE A 140 5.40 4.66 5.11
C PHE A 140 5.31 5.45 6.42
N LEU A 141 5.05 4.80 7.56
CA LEU A 141 4.96 5.47 8.85
C LEU A 141 6.28 6.11 9.29
N GLN A 142 7.41 5.49 8.96
CA GLN A 142 8.74 6.06 9.19
C GLN A 142 8.97 7.29 8.29
N ALA A 143 8.56 7.24 7.03
CA ALA A 143 8.63 8.36 6.12
C ALA A 143 7.74 9.53 6.58
N LEU A 144 6.49 9.26 6.94
CA LEU A 144 5.55 10.25 7.45
C LEU A 144 6.08 10.94 8.72
N ALA A 145 6.69 10.18 9.63
CA ALA A 145 7.33 10.73 10.82
C ALA A 145 8.50 11.69 10.52
N ARG A 146 9.16 11.53 9.37
CA ARG A 146 10.21 12.46 8.90
C ARG A 146 9.62 13.67 8.17
N LEU A 147 8.61 13.44 7.32
CA LEU A 147 7.96 14.45 6.49
C LEU A 147 7.13 15.44 7.31
N ALA A 148 6.29 14.94 8.21
CA ALA A 148 5.36 15.72 9.02
C ALA A 148 5.06 14.99 10.34
N PRO A 149 5.91 15.16 11.37
CA PRO A 149 5.75 14.51 12.68
C PRO A 149 4.37 14.72 13.32
N GLU A 150 3.75 15.88 13.09
CA GLU A 150 2.40 16.21 13.54
C GLU A 150 1.33 15.34 12.89
N LEU A 151 1.47 15.00 11.61
CA LEU A 151 0.52 14.13 10.91
C LEU A 151 0.67 12.67 11.34
N ARG A 152 1.88 12.26 11.72
CA ARG A 152 2.12 10.93 12.31
C ARG A 152 1.30 10.71 13.60
N ALA A 153 1.02 11.79 14.34
CA ALA A 153 0.20 11.78 15.56
C ALA A 153 -1.27 12.14 15.29
N HIS A 154 -1.66 12.38 14.03
CA HIS A 154 -3.02 12.74 13.68
C HIS A 154 -3.99 11.59 14.02
N PRO A 155 -5.19 11.86 14.58
CA PRO A 155 -6.15 10.82 14.96
C PRO A 155 -6.46 9.83 13.84
N TRP A 156 -6.68 10.30 12.60
CA TRP A 156 -6.94 9.44 11.45
C TRP A 156 -5.80 8.47 11.13
N ILE A 157 -4.53 8.87 11.32
CA ILE A 157 -3.37 8.00 11.08
C ILE A 157 -3.22 7.00 12.22
N VAL A 158 -3.50 7.41 13.46
CA VAL A 158 -3.51 6.51 14.61
C VAL A 158 -4.60 5.45 14.47
N GLU A 159 -5.80 5.84 14.05
CA GLU A 159 -6.92 4.93 13.78
C GLU A 159 -6.63 4.00 12.61
N TRP A 160 -6.10 4.53 11.51
CA TRP A 160 -5.67 3.73 10.35
C TRP A 160 -4.64 2.67 10.72
N GLN A 161 -3.65 3.02 11.55
CA GLN A 161 -2.65 2.06 12.03
C GLN A 161 -3.26 0.99 12.97
N ALA A 162 -4.31 1.34 13.71
CA ALA A 162 -4.95 0.45 14.67
C ALA A 162 -6.03 -0.47 14.05
N ALA A 163 -6.43 -0.23 12.81
CA ALA A 163 -7.50 -0.96 12.12
C ALA A 163 -7.08 -2.33 11.55
N GLU A 164 -5.85 -2.79 11.86
CA GLU A 164 -5.25 -4.05 11.41
C GLU A 164 -5.49 -5.27 12.31
#